data_AF-A0AAD6XL98-F1
#
_entry.id   AF-A0AAD6XL98-F1
#
_cell.length_a   1.000
_cell.length_b   1.000
_cell.length_c   1.000
_cell.angle_alpha   90.00
_cell.angle_beta   90.00
_cell.angle_gamma   90.00
#
_symmetry.space_group_name_H-M   'P 1'
#
loop_
_entity.id
_entity.type
_entity.pdbx_description
1 polymer ?
#
loop_
_entity_poly.entity_id
_entity_poly.type
_entity_poly.pdbx_seq_one_letter_code
_entity_poly.pdbx_strand_id
1 'polypeptide(L)' 'MIDTPQCLICLDDYDPADEIRLLTCRHAFHKTCVDRWLETGRNNCPACRTTGVPT' A
#
# COMPACT_ATOMS: atom_id res chain seq x y z
N MET A 1 -0.61 -7.33 -22.17
CA MET A 1 0.45 -7.12 -21.17
C MET A 1 -0.29 -7.04 -19.84
N ILE A 2 -0.14 -8.07 -19.01
CA ILE A 2 -0.87 -8.18 -17.74
C ILE A 2 -0.07 -7.32 -16.76
N ASP A 3 -0.64 -6.20 -16.34
CA ASP A 3 -0.11 -5.39 -15.24
C ASP A 3 -0.26 -6.25 -13.99
N THR A 4 0.82 -6.92 -13.57
CA THR A 4 0.82 -7.62 -12.29
C THR A 4 0.60 -6.58 -11.20
N PRO A 5 -0.27 -6.84 -10.22
CA PRO A 5 -0.40 -5.93 -9.09
C PRO A 5 0.99 -5.84 -8.43
N GLN A 6 1.54 -4.64 -8.36
CA GLN A 6 2.82 -4.33 -7.72
C GLN A 6 2.61 -3.31 -6.61
N CYS A 7 3.49 -3.32 -5.62
CA CYS A 7 3.42 -2.40 -4.50
C CYS A 7 3.99 -1.04 -4.91
N LEU A 8 3.18 0.02 -4.99
CA LEU A 8 3.66 1.36 -5.42
C LEU A 8 4.61 2.04 -4.41
N ILE A 9 4.84 1.43 -3.24
CA ILE A 9 5.78 1.94 -2.24
C ILE A 9 7.21 1.47 -2.53
N CYS A 10 7.39 0.18 -2.81
CA CYS A 10 8.69 -0.41 -3.14
C CYS A 10 8.89 -0.68 -4.64
N LEU A 11 7.84 -0.52 -5.45
CA LEU A 11 7.77 -0.82 -6.89
C LEU A 11 8.15 -2.27 -7.21
N ASP A 12 7.79 -3.18 -6.31
CA ASP A 12 8.10 -4.61 -6.39
C ASP A 12 6.82 -5.44 -6.51
N ASP A 13 6.92 -6.62 -7.12
CA ASP A 13 5.80 -7.55 -7.27
C ASP A 13 5.39 -8.16 -5.93
N TYR A 14 4.12 -8.53 -5.82
CA TYR A 14 3.62 -9.22 -4.64
C TYR A 14 4.06 -10.68 -4.67
N ASP A 15 4.86 -11.09 -3.69
CA ASP A 15 5.19 -12.50 -3.49
C ASP A 15 4.07 -13.20 -2.71
N PRO A 16 3.78 -14.50 -2.94
CA PRO A 16 2.87 -15.26 -2.08
C PRO A 16 3.28 -15.30 -0.61
N ALA A 17 4.56 -15.07 -0.29
CA ALA A 17 5.03 -14.95 1.09
C ALA A 17 4.78 -13.56 1.71
N ASP A 18 4.45 -12.55 0.90
CA ASP A 18 4.30 -11.19 1.36
C ASP A 18 2.91 -10.93 1.96
N GLU A 19 2.88 -10.26 3.11
CA GLU A 19 1.63 -9.83 3.72
C GLU A 19 1.13 -8.57 3.01
N ILE A 20 -0.07 -8.61 2.44
CA ILE A 20 -0.67 -7.47 1.73
C ILE A 20 -1.74 -6.82 2.61
N ARG A 21 -1.71 -5.49 2.71
CA ARG A 21 -2.74 -4.68 3.38
C ARG A 21 -3.55 -3.92 2.34
N LEU A 22 -4.86 -4.12 2.36
CA LEU A 22 -5.80 -3.30 1.58
C LEU A 22 -6.25 -2.10 2.40
N LEU A 23 -6.11 -0.90 1.83
CA LEU A 23 -6.65 0.34 2.42
C LEU A 23 -8.10 0.57 1.99
N THR A 24 -8.79 1.47 2.70
CA THR A 24 -10.14 1.95 2.37
C THR A 24 -10.23 2.59 0.98
N CYS A 25 -9.13 3.15 0.46
CA CYS A 25 -8.97 3.63 -0.91
C CYS A 25 -8.98 2.51 -1.99
N ARG A 26 -9.17 1.22 -1.62
CA ARG A 26 -9.05 0.04 -2.50
C ARG A 26 -7.65 -0.15 -3.12
N HIS A 27 -6.62 0.42 -2.51
CA HIS A 27 -5.24 0.13 -2.90
C HIS A 27 -4.64 -0.89 -1.95
N ALA A 28 -4.00 -1.89 -2.54
CA ALA A 28 -3.23 -2.90 -1.83
C ALA A 28 -1.76 -2.45 -1.78
N PHE A 29 -1.09 -2.72 -0.66
CA PHE A 29 0.35 -2.51 -0.49
C PHE A 29 0.91 -3.60 0.41
N HIS A 30 2.21 -3.86 0.34
CA HIS A 30 2.89 -4.68 1.35
C HIS A 30 2.64 -4.10 2.74
N LYS A 31 2.28 -4.95 3.69
CA LYS A 31 2.03 -4.63 5.09
C LYS A 31 3.22 -3.90 5.67
N THR A 32 4.43 -4.40 5.45
CA THR A 32 5.70 -3.78 5.83
C THR A 32 5.88 -2.39 5.21
N CYS A 33 5.56 -2.22 3.94
CA CYS A 33 5.69 -0.94 3.27
C CYS A 33 4.67 0.09 3.78
N VAL A 34 3.41 -0.31 3.95
CA VAL A 34 2.37 0.60 4.46
C VAL A 34 2.59 0.93 5.93
N ASP A 35 3.08 -0.02 6.73
CA ASP A 35 3.41 0.20 8.15
C ASP A 35 4.52 1.26 8.26
N ARG A 36 5.63 1.07 7.53
CA ARG A 36 6.72 2.05 7.46
C ARG A 36 6.26 3.43 6.96
N TRP A 37 5.33 3.45 6.02
CA TRP A 37 4.74 4.69 5.51
C TRP A 37 3.92 5.42 6.58
N LEU A 38 3.08 4.68 7.33
CA LEU A 38 2.30 5.19 8.45
C LEU A 38 3.20 5.66 9.60
N GLU A 39 4.28 4.94 9.90
CA GLU A 39 5.31 5.32 10.89
C GLU A 39 6.00 6.64 10.53
N THR A 40 6.10 6.98 9.24
CA THR A 40 6.65 8.25 8.76
C THR A 40 5.69 9.44 9.03
N GLY A 41 4.53 9.21 9.66
CA GLY A 41 3.54 10.22 10.02
C GLY A 41 2.55 10.54 8.90
N ARG A 42 2.50 9.71 7.85
CA ARG A 42 1.63 9.90 6.67
C ARG A 42 0.48 8.90 6.72
N ASN A 43 -0.70 9.37 7.12
CA ASN A 43 -1.95 8.60 7.15
C ASN A 43 -2.72 8.61 5.81
N ASN A 44 -2.00 8.82 4.70
CA ASN A 44 -2.56 8.92 3.36
C ASN A 44 -2.10 7.76 2.48
N CYS A 45 -2.97 7.36 1.56
CA CYS A 45 -2.75 6.29 0.60
C CYS A 45 -1.66 6.73 -0.41
N PRO A 46 -0.53 6.03 -0.56
CA PRO A 46 0.58 6.50 -1.42
C PRO A 46 0.23 6.53 -2.92
N ALA A 47 -0.78 5.77 -3.36
CA ALA A 47 -1.26 5.78 -4.75
C ALA A 47 -2.15 6.97 -5.07
N CYS A 48 -3.15 7.25 -4.23
CA CYS A 48 -4.18 8.25 -4.53
C CYS A 48 -4.17 9.47 -3.59
N ARG A 49 -3.27 9.51 -2.60
CA ARG A 49 -3.18 10.51 -1.53
C ARG A 49 -4.47 10.71 -0.71
N THR A 50 -5.44 9.80 -0.82
CA THR A 50 -6.66 9.80 -0.01
C THR A 50 -6.34 9.38 1.41
N THR A 51 -6.89 10.09 2.41
CA THR A 51 -6.75 9.76 3.82
C THR A 51 -7.33 8.37 4.09
N GLY A 52 -6.50 7.44 4.57
CA GLY A 52 -6.92 6.06 4.82
C GLY A 52 -7.78 5.89 6.07
N VAL A 53 -7.85 6.92 6.90
CA VAL A 53 -8.69 6.98 8.10
C VAL A 53 -9.94 7.82 7.82
N PRO A 54 -11.15 7.26 7.90
CA PRO A 54 -12.34 8.08 8.07
C PRO A 54 -12.24 8.77 9.44
N THR A 55 -12.46 10.08 9.46
CA THR A 55 -12.78 10.83 10.69
C THR A 55 -14.02 10.25 11.36
#